data_AF-A0A9E2R286-F1
#
_entry.id   AF-A0A9E2R286-F1
#
_cell.length_a   1.000
_cell.length_b   1.000
_cell.length_c   1.000
_cell.angle_alpha   90.00
_cell.angle_beta   90.00
_cell.angle_gamma   90.00
#
_symmetry.space_group_name_H-M   'P 1'
#
loop_
_entity.id
_entity.type
_entity.pdbx_description
1 polymer ?
#
loop_
_entity_poly.entity_id
_entity_poly.type
_entity_poly.pdbx_seq_one_letter_code
_entity_poly.pdbx_strand_id
1 'polypeptide(L)'
;MKRRLPALLGCLACLACLGAAQSVAPLADSATSYLFLVDTSYAMRHEAATARNFLYDQIRTGLNGSLRPGDVFAIWTFNDTIHGDRFRTQSWLPELNQAFAYRAYDALRRERNEHRRRLDRVAPVLAQLVRKTDPLVVVLISDGTETGLGTPFDRTLGVAYQRHVSDWAKARKPFVTTLLGRRGKWVAWNVSSTDDRIRLPVAEPSIVATAAPPPAPAQPVPAANPTPSAATNRPRPQPESVAPPPRALATPPPAAKPEPTPTPANVPAPEPKPSAQPAKPAVPPPTENAPAARPTSPVPKPASPPVQAAPATPPPPRATASPPPVVQPVAPAEQPETKPPTTVPQPAPPTAPVPAPPLEAVDRGRPVTHPPATTARGAETGVVVSPPANQSRVLFFLGIGLVVVALGLFGLRFRRRRVRPSATFITRSIDSRKR
;
A
#
# COMPACT_ATOMS: atom_id res chain seq x y z
N MET A 1 -31.28 64.41 1.75
CA MET A 1 -30.70 63.86 0.50
C MET A 1 -30.68 62.34 0.63
N LYS A 2 -31.75 61.60 0.30
CA LYS A 2 -32.12 61.08 -1.05
C LYS A 2 -30.92 60.57 -1.85
N ARG A 3 -30.71 59.24 -1.90
CA ARG A 3 -30.51 58.43 -3.14
C ARG A 3 -30.32 56.92 -2.88
N ARG A 4 -31.36 56.15 -3.23
CA ARG A 4 -31.42 54.93 -4.08
C ARG A 4 -30.76 53.59 -3.66
N LEU A 5 -31.62 52.62 -3.30
CA LEU A 5 -31.62 51.18 -3.76
C LEU A 5 -31.59 51.10 -5.32
N PRO A 6 -31.48 49.93 -6.02
CA PRO A 6 -31.09 48.55 -5.68
C PRO A 6 -30.14 47.89 -6.74
N ALA A 7 -29.35 46.87 -6.38
CA ALA A 7 -28.66 46.02 -7.38
C ALA A 7 -28.28 44.64 -6.79
N LEU A 8 -29.24 43.90 -6.26
CA LEU A 8 -29.01 42.58 -5.64
C LEU A 8 -30.23 41.68 -5.80
N LEU A 9 -30.74 41.54 -7.03
CA LEU A 9 -31.88 40.67 -7.33
C LEU A 9 -31.80 40.06 -8.76
N GLY A 10 -30.59 39.79 -9.27
CA GLY A 10 -30.38 39.36 -10.66
C GLY A 10 -29.49 38.11 -10.84
N CYS A 11 -29.30 37.30 -9.78
CA CYS A 11 -28.42 36.12 -9.84
C CYS A 11 -29.07 34.86 -9.24
N LEU A 12 -30.40 34.74 -9.33
CA LEU A 12 -31.15 33.58 -8.85
C LEU A 12 -31.77 32.73 -9.98
N ALA A 13 -31.60 33.12 -11.26
CA ALA A 13 -32.25 32.46 -12.39
C ALA A 13 -31.34 31.52 -13.22
N CYS A 14 -30.02 31.50 -13.00
CA CYS A 14 -29.12 30.57 -13.70
C CYS A 14 -28.93 29.21 -12.98
N LEU A 15 -29.66 28.96 -11.88
CA LEU A 15 -29.52 27.73 -11.10
C LEU A 15 -30.47 26.59 -11.52
N ALA A 16 -31.20 26.73 -12.64
CA ALA A 16 -32.23 25.78 -13.07
C ALA A 16 -31.80 24.85 -14.23
N CYS A 17 -30.61 25.01 -14.82
CA CYS A 17 -30.21 24.24 -16.02
C CYS A 17 -29.18 23.13 -15.82
N LEU A 18 -28.77 22.80 -14.58
CA LEU A 18 -27.85 21.67 -14.30
C LEU A 18 -28.60 20.42 -13.81
N GLY A 19 -29.71 20.10 -14.46
CA GLY A 19 -30.51 18.89 -14.23
C GLY A 19 -30.36 17.86 -15.35
N ALA A 20 -29.19 17.77 -16.00
CA ALA A 20 -28.91 16.60 -16.82
C ALA A 20 -28.70 15.43 -15.86
N ALA A 21 -29.70 14.55 -15.78
CA ALA A 21 -29.60 13.28 -15.10
C ALA A 21 -28.35 12.56 -15.62
N GLN A 22 -27.28 12.58 -14.83
CA GLN A 22 -26.14 11.71 -15.07
C GLN A 22 -26.72 10.31 -14.96
N SER A 23 -26.87 9.63 -16.10
CA SER A 23 -27.10 8.20 -16.14
C SER A 23 -25.96 7.59 -15.32
N VAL A 24 -26.26 7.25 -14.06
CA VAL A 24 -25.30 6.59 -13.18
C VAL A 24 -25.11 5.23 -13.82
N ALA A 25 -24.01 5.09 -14.56
CA ALA A 25 -23.61 3.83 -15.13
C ALA A 25 -23.71 2.76 -14.02
N PRO A 26 -24.22 1.56 -14.33
CA PRO A 26 -24.42 0.51 -13.34
C PRO A 26 -23.17 0.38 -12.48
N LEU A 27 -23.35 0.44 -11.16
CA LEU A 27 -22.29 0.41 -10.15
C LEU A 27 -21.26 -0.64 -10.54
N ALA A 28 -20.12 -0.17 -11.03
CA ALA A 28 -19.00 -1.02 -11.39
C ALA A 28 -18.64 -1.91 -10.21
N ASP A 29 -18.15 -3.12 -10.51
CA ASP A 29 -17.54 -4.05 -9.55
C ASP A 29 -16.86 -3.28 -8.41
N SER A 30 -17.15 -3.68 -7.17
CA SER A 30 -16.62 -3.05 -5.95
C SER A 30 -15.13 -2.73 -6.10
N ALA A 31 -14.78 -1.45 -5.97
CA ALA A 31 -13.41 -0.95 -6.07
C ALA A 31 -12.45 -1.83 -5.25
N THR A 32 -11.35 -2.27 -5.88
CA THR A 32 -10.39 -3.12 -5.20
C THR A 32 -9.55 -2.30 -4.25
N SER A 33 -9.38 -2.79 -3.03
CA SER A 33 -8.54 -2.15 -2.03
C SER A 33 -7.13 -2.74 -2.06
N TYR A 34 -6.12 -1.89 -2.14
CA TYR A 34 -4.71 -2.27 -2.13
C TYR A 34 -4.01 -1.75 -0.88
N LEU A 35 -3.22 -2.58 -0.23
CA LEU A 35 -2.39 -2.19 0.91
C LEU A 35 -0.93 -2.50 0.60
N PHE A 36 -0.11 -1.45 0.48
CA PHE A 36 1.34 -1.58 0.48
C PHE A 36 1.81 -1.61 1.92
N LEU A 37 2.39 -2.72 2.36
CA LEU A 37 2.91 -2.89 3.71
C LEU A 37 4.44 -2.98 3.65
N VAL A 38 5.13 -1.97 4.18
CA VAL A 38 6.58 -1.83 4.04
C VAL A 38 7.27 -2.06 5.37
N ASP A 39 8.19 -3.01 5.41
CA ASP A 39 9.04 -3.28 6.57
C ASP A 39 10.09 -2.17 6.74
N THR A 40 10.02 -1.49 7.89
CA THR A 40 10.96 -0.44 8.31
C THR A 40 11.80 -0.89 9.52
N SER A 41 12.05 -2.19 9.66
CA SER A 41 12.95 -2.74 10.68
C SER A 41 14.42 -2.49 10.36
N TYR A 42 15.31 -2.76 11.35
CA TYR A 42 16.76 -2.67 11.15
C TYR A 42 17.30 -3.55 10.03
N ALA A 43 16.70 -4.72 9.81
CA ALA A 43 17.17 -5.67 8.81
C ALA A 43 17.00 -5.12 7.38
N MET A 44 15.96 -4.31 7.16
CA MET A 44 15.67 -3.65 5.89
C MET A 44 16.54 -2.41 5.58
N ARG A 45 17.50 -2.04 6.44
CA ARG A 45 18.26 -0.78 6.29
C ARG A 45 19.09 -0.75 5.01
N HIS A 46 19.63 -1.90 4.59
CA HIS A 46 20.47 -1.99 3.40
C HIS A 46 19.64 -2.00 2.11
N GLU A 47 18.38 -2.43 2.19
CA GLU A 47 17.41 -2.58 1.10
C GLU A 47 16.44 -1.40 1.02
N ALA A 48 16.46 -0.48 2.00
CA ALA A 48 15.47 0.58 2.13
C ALA A 48 15.38 1.48 0.89
N ALA A 49 16.51 1.77 0.24
CA ALA A 49 16.53 2.53 -1.00
C ALA A 49 15.82 1.78 -2.14
N THR A 50 16.11 0.48 -2.30
CA THR A 50 15.48 -0.40 -3.28
C THR A 50 13.98 -0.52 -3.02
N ALA A 51 13.56 -0.71 -1.77
CA ALA A 51 12.15 -0.79 -1.38
C ALA A 51 11.37 0.50 -1.72
N ARG A 52 11.98 1.67 -1.49
CA ARG A 52 11.38 2.97 -1.83
C ARG A 52 11.23 3.17 -3.34
N ASN A 53 12.29 2.88 -4.10
CA ASN A 53 12.26 2.98 -5.56
C ASN A 53 11.22 2.04 -6.16
N PHE A 54 11.18 0.81 -5.64
CA PHE A 54 10.18 -0.17 -6.02
C PHE A 54 8.76 0.35 -5.76
N LEU A 55 8.45 0.82 -4.54
CA LEU A 55 7.13 1.36 -4.24
C LEU A 55 6.77 2.56 -5.12
N TYR A 56 7.74 3.45 -5.38
CA TYR A 56 7.58 4.57 -6.30
C TYR A 56 7.14 4.08 -7.68
N ASP A 57 7.87 3.13 -8.27
CA ASP A 57 7.55 2.60 -9.60
C ASP A 57 6.23 1.84 -9.63
N GLN A 58 5.93 1.06 -8.60
CA GLN A 58 4.67 0.35 -8.50
C GLN A 58 3.49 1.29 -8.42
N ILE A 59 3.56 2.34 -7.59
CA ILE A 59 2.51 3.35 -7.54
C ILE A 59 2.47 4.08 -8.87
N ARG A 60 3.58 4.58 -9.41
CA ARG A 60 3.60 5.32 -10.68
C ARG A 60 2.97 4.55 -11.85
N THR A 61 3.26 3.25 -11.95
CA THR A 61 2.73 2.37 -13.00
C THR A 61 1.34 1.82 -12.69
N GLY A 62 0.80 2.08 -11.51
CA GLY A 62 -0.47 1.52 -11.05
C GLY A 62 -0.44 0.00 -10.92
N LEU A 63 0.60 -0.56 -10.28
CA LEU A 63 0.84 -2.00 -10.18
C LEU A 63 0.87 -2.67 -11.56
N ASN A 64 1.68 -2.13 -12.48
CA ASN A 64 1.73 -2.56 -13.89
C ASN A 64 0.35 -2.47 -14.60
N GLY A 65 -0.42 -1.43 -14.31
CA GLY A 65 -1.76 -1.21 -14.85
C GLY A 65 -2.88 -2.01 -14.17
N SER A 66 -2.60 -2.69 -13.07
CA SER A 66 -3.61 -3.43 -12.31
C SER A 66 -4.55 -2.51 -11.50
N LEU A 67 -4.07 -1.34 -11.07
CA LEU A 67 -4.89 -0.33 -10.40
C LEU A 67 -5.80 0.36 -11.42
N ARG A 68 -7.11 0.23 -11.23
CA ARG A 68 -8.15 0.84 -12.06
C ARG A 68 -8.62 2.16 -11.46
N PRO A 69 -9.05 3.14 -12.27
CA PRO A 69 -9.65 4.37 -11.75
C PRO A 69 -10.79 4.05 -10.76
N GLY A 70 -10.71 4.61 -9.55
CA GLY A 70 -11.68 4.34 -8.48
C GLY A 70 -11.25 3.28 -7.47
N ASP A 71 -10.26 2.43 -7.78
CA ASP A 71 -9.60 1.59 -6.78
C ASP A 71 -9.03 2.44 -5.64
N VAL A 72 -8.83 1.86 -4.46
CA VAL A 72 -8.26 2.59 -3.31
C VAL A 72 -6.97 1.93 -2.87
N PHE A 73 -5.98 2.72 -2.50
CA PHE A 73 -4.75 2.19 -1.94
C PHE A 73 -4.33 2.92 -0.66
N ALA A 74 -3.66 2.18 0.23
CA ALA A 74 -3.03 2.68 1.44
C ALA A 74 -1.58 2.19 1.53
N ILE A 75 -0.74 2.93 2.27
CA ILE A 75 0.64 2.57 2.53
C ILE A 75 0.83 2.52 4.04
N TRP A 76 1.14 1.34 4.57
CA TRP A 76 1.47 1.16 5.98
C TRP A 76 2.94 0.80 6.09
N THR A 77 3.58 1.28 7.16
CA THR A 77 4.90 0.80 7.54
C THR A 77 4.79 -0.05 8.79
N PHE A 78 5.76 -0.94 9.01
CA PHE A 78 5.82 -1.70 10.25
C PHE A 78 7.25 -2.09 10.61
N ASN A 79 7.48 -2.23 11.90
CA ASN A 79 8.70 -2.79 12.49
C ASN A 79 8.28 -3.68 13.67
N ASP A 80 8.44 -3.21 14.91
CA ASP A 80 7.85 -3.83 16.10
C ASP A 80 6.40 -3.39 16.33
N THR A 81 5.95 -2.32 15.66
CA THR A 81 4.57 -1.84 15.65
C THR A 81 4.11 -1.52 14.22
N ILE A 82 2.79 -1.43 14.01
CA ILE A 82 2.22 -1.03 12.71
C ILE A 82 1.93 0.46 12.73
N HIS A 83 2.31 1.16 11.67
CA HIS A 83 2.03 2.57 11.46
C HIS A 83 1.14 2.74 10.22
N GLY A 84 -0.18 2.70 10.43
CA GLY A 84 -1.17 2.78 9.36
C GLY A 84 -1.79 4.16 9.13
N ASP A 85 -1.49 5.12 10.00
CA ASP A 85 -2.07 6.47 10.01
C ASP A 85 -1.23 7.50 9.24
N ARG A 86 0.01 7.17 8.90
CA ARG A 86 0.96 8.07 8.25
C ARG A 86 0.62 8.38 6.80
N PHE A 87 -0.03 7.43 6.12
CA PHE A 87 -0.57 7.64 4.79
C PHE A 87 -2.07 7.43 4.80
N ARG A 88 -2.79 8.49 4.46
CA ARG A 88 -4.23 8.38 4.25
C ARG A 88 -4.50 7.51 3.02
N THR A 89 -5.51 6.66 3.14
CA THR A 89 -6.09 5.93 2.00
C THR A 89 -6.47 6.92 0.92
N GLN A 90 -6.06 6.63 -0.32
CA GLN A 90 -6.28 7.48 -1.48
C GLN A 90 -6.98 6.68 -2.58
N SER A 91 -7.93 7.31 -3.26
CA SER A 91 -8.47 6.79 -4.50
C SER A 91 -7.43 6.90 -5.61
N TRP A 92 -7.27 5.82 -6.34
CA TRP A 92 -6.38 5.73 -7.47
C TRP A 92 -6.97 6.47 -8.68
N LEU A 93 -6.16 7.38 -9.21
CA LEU A 93 -6.45 8.17 -10.41
C LEU A 93 -5.17 8.18 -11.25
N PRO A 94 -5.19 7.68 -12.49
CA PRO A 94 -3.98 7.57 -13.31
C PRO A 94 -3.34 8.94 -13.57
N GLU A 95 -4.12 10.03 -13.59
CA GLU A 95 -3.63 11.40 -13.78
C GLU A 95 -2.78 11.90 -12.60
N LEU A 96 -2.93 11.29 -11.41
CA LEU A 96 -2.23 11.67 -10.19
C LEU A 96 -1.15 10.66 -9.78
N ASN A 97 -0.90 9.61 -10.58
CA ASN A 97 0.03 8.53 -10.27
C ASN A 97 1.43 9.01 -9.87
N GLN A 98 1.98 9.97 -10.62
CA GLN A 98 3.31 10.53 -10.41
C GLN A 98 3.39 11.27 -9.07
N ALA A 99 2.36 12.06 -8.77
CA ALA A 99 2.26 12.80 -7.51
C ALA A 99 2.09 11.86 -6.31
N PHE A 100 1.30 10.78 -6.46
CA PHE A 100 1.18 9.74 -5.45
C PHE A 100 2.51 9.03 -5.20
N ALA A 101 3.20 8.63 -6.27
CA ALA A 101 4.49 7.95 -6.19
C ALA A 101 5.55 8.80 -5.48
N TYR A 102 5.68 10.08 -5.84
CA TYR A 102 6.64 10.97 -5.16
C TYR A 102 6.32 11.17 -3.68
N ARG A 103 5.04 11.33 -3.31
CA ARG A 103 4.65 11.45 -1.89
C ARG A 103 4.96 10.18 -1.11
N ALA A 104 4.68 9.02 -1.67
CA ALA A 104 5.03 7.72 -1.09
C ALA A 104 6.56 7.61 -0.87
N TYR A 105 7.34 7.90 -1.90
CA TYR A 105 8.79 7.87 -1.86
C TYR A 105 9.36 8.81 -0.79
N ASP A 106 8.93 10.07 -0.78
CA ASP A 106 9.46 11.08 0.12
C ASP A 106 9.09 10.84 1.59
N ALA A 107 7.88 10.32 1.83
CA ALA A 107 7.48 9.94 3.18
C ALA A 107 8.28 8.71 3.66
N LEU A 108 8.43 7.65 2.86
CA LEU A 108 9.30 6.52 3.25
C LEU A 108 10.78 6.90 3.37
N ARG A 109 11.25 7.93 2.65
CA ARG A 109 12.63 8.42 2.78
C ARG A 109 12.88 9.04 4.16
N ARG A 110 11.85 9.65 4.75
CA ARG A 110 11.89 10.24 6.10
C ARG A 110 11.71 9.20 7.20
N GLU A 111 11.24 8.00 6.85
CA GLU A 111 11.13 6.89 7.78
C GLU A 111 12.49 6.30 8.11
N ARG A 112 12.75 6.15 9.41
CA ARG A 112 13.96 5.50 9.89
C ARG A 112 13.74 3.99 9.93
N ASN A 113 14.73 3.23 9.48
CA ASN A 113 14.80 1.80 9.71
C ASN A 113 15.24 1.52 11.15
N GLU A 114 14.31 1.06 11.98
CA GLU A 114 14.52 0.88 13.41
C GLU A 114 13.72 -0.28 14.00
N HIS A 115 14.16 -0.73 15.17
CA HIS A 115 13.60 -1.87 15.88
C HIS A 115 13.71 -3.20 15.10
N ARG A 116 13.32 -4.28 15.77
CA ARG A 116 13.20 -5.59 15.15
C ARG A 116 11.81 -5.72 14.54
N ARG A 117 11.71 -6.42 13.41
CA ARG A 117 10.42 -6.80 12.84
C ARG A 117 9.63 -7.71 13.79
N ARG A 118 8.30 -7.53 13.80
CA ARG A 118 7.33 -8.35 14.56
C ARG A 118 6.10 -8.65 13.70
N LEU A 119 6.24 -9.61 12.78
CA LEU A 119 5.11 -10.06 11.94
C LEU A 119 3.94 -10.64 12.76
N ASP A 120 4.23 -11.19 13.94
CA ASP A 120 3.23 -11.68 14.90
C ASP A 120 2.22 -10.60 15.31
N ARG A 121 2.64 -9.32 15.33
CA ARG A 121 1.75 -8.19 15.62
C ARG A 121 0.99 -7.70 14.40
N VAL A 122 1.54 -7.92 13.21
CA VAL A 122 0.94 -7.54 11.93
C VAL A 122 -0.19 -8.47 11.52
N ALA A 123 0.04 -9.78 11.67
CA ALA A 123 -0.88 -10.84 11.29
C ALA A 123 -2.34 -10.62 11.78
N PRO A 124 -2.61 -10.37 13.07
CA PRO A 124 -4.00 -10.18 13.54
C PRO A 124 -4.67 -8.94 12.94
N VAL A 125 -3.91 -7.87 12.67
CA VAL A 125 -4.45 -6.64 12.06
C VAL A 125 -4.82 -6.89 10.60
N LEU A 126 -3.95 -7.56 9.83
CA LEU A 126 -4.27 -7.94 8.45
C LEU A 126 -5.46 -8.91 8.38
N ALA A 127 -5.55 -9.88 9.31
CA ALA A 127 -6.68 -10.79 9.38
C ALA A 127 -8.01 -10.05 9.64
N GLN A 128 -8.01 -9.02 10.48
CA GLN A 128 -9.19 -8.15 10.66
C GLN A 128 -9.50 -7.32 9.41
N LEU A 129 -8.48 -6.82 8.71
CA LEU A 129 -8.66 -6.01 7.52
C LEU A 129 -9.29 -6.82 6.38
N VAL A 130 -8.83 -8.05 6.13
CA VAL A 130 -9.41 -8.96 5.13
C VAL A 130 -10.88 -9.27 5.40
N ARG A 131 -11.31 -9.29 6.67
CA ARG A 131 -12.72 -9.47 7.04
C ARG A 131 -13.58 -8.23 6.79
N LYS A 132 -12.98 -7.04 6.80
CA LYS A 132 -13.68 -5.76 6.63
C LYS A 132 -13.68 -5.26 5.20
N THR A 133 -12.76 -5.74 4.37
CA THR A 133 -12.50 -5.24 3.03
C THR A 133 -12.49 -6.39 2.03
N ASP A 134 -13.33 -6.32 1.00
CA ASP A 134 -13.45 -7.35 -0.03
C ASP A 134 -13.62 -6.69 -1.41
N PRO A 135 -12.72 -6.92 -2.38
CA PRO A 135 -11.43 -7.60 -2.26
C PRO A 135 -10.32 -6.74 -1.64
N LEU A 136 -9.35 -7.38 -0.96
CA LEU A 136 -8.14 -6.75 -0.43
C LEU A 136 -6.88 -7.41 -1.03
N VAL A 137 -6.02 -6.61 -1.66
CA VAL A 137 -4.69 -7.05 -2.11
C VAL A 137 -3.64 -6.44 -1.21
N VAL A 138 -2.83 -7.26 -0.53
CA VAL A 138 -1.71 -6.80 0.30
C VAL A 138 -0.41 -7.05 -0.44
N VAL A 139 0.39 -6.02 -0.64
CA VAL A 139 1.75 -6.08 -1.20
C VAL A 139 2.73 -5.81 -0.06
N LEU A 140 3.30 -6.87 0.49
CA LEU A 140 4.29 -6.83 1.56
C LEU A 140 5.71 -6.72 0.98
N ILE A 141 6.46 -5.71 1.39
CA ILE A 141 7.87 -5.52 1.02
C ILE A 141 8.71 -5.73 2.28
N SER A 142 9.56 -6.77 2.28
CA SER A 142 10.33 -7.19 3.47
C SER A 142 11.64 -7.88 3.11
N ASP A 143 12.50 -8.19 4.07
CA ASP A 143 13.76 -8.92 3.84
C ASP A 143 13.58 -10.45 3.65
N GLY A 144 12.36 -10.98 3.83
CA GLY A 144 12.05 -12.41 3.72
C GLY A 144 12.58 -13.32 4.84
N THR A 145 13.21 -12.80 5.89
CA THR A 145 13.83 -13.63 6.95
C THR A 145 12.85 -14.19 7.97
N GLU A 146 11.68 -13.58 8.13
CA GLU A 146 10.60 -14.07 9.00
C GLU A 146 9.42 -14.55 8.17
N THR A 147 8.91 -15.71 8.56
CA THR A 147 7.69 -16.31 8.03
C THR A 147 6.63 -16.29 9.12
N GLY A 148 5.36 -16.13 8.77
CA GLY A 148 4.25 -16.21 9.73
C GLY A 148 3.32 -15.00 9.65
N LEU A 149 2.60 -14.87 8.54
CA LEU A 149 1.56 -13.86 8.39
C LEU A 149 0.21 -14.33 8.98
N GLY A 150 0.17 -15.54 9.55
CA GLY A 150 -1.06 -16.17 10.02
C GLY A 150 -1.93 -16.60 8.84
N THR A 151 -1.32 -16.88 7.69
CA THR A 151 -2.02 -17.27 6.47
C THR A 151 -2.00 -18.81 6.33
N PRO A 152 -2.97 -19.40 5.61
CA PRO A 152 -2.90 -20.82 5.23
C PRO A 152 -1.67 -21.15 4.37
N PHE A 153 -0.99 -20.13 3.84
CA PHE A 153 0.14 -20.25 2.93
C PHE A 153 1.50 -20.13 3.64
N ASP A 154 1.54 -19.94 4.96
CA ASP A 154 2.78 -19.64 5.69
C ASP A 154 3.88 -20.70 5.45
N ARG A 155 3.50 -21.99 5.37
CA ARG A 155 4.44 -23.07 5.06
C ARG A 155 5.00 -22.97 3.64
N THR A 156 4.14 -22.74 2.64
CA THR A 156 4.57 -22.64 1.24
C THR A 156 5.34 -21.35 0.96
N LEU A 157 4.97 -20.25 1.62
CA LEU A 157 5.71 -18.99 1.63
C LEU A 157 7.12 -19.18 2.18
N GLY A 158 7.25 -19.88 3.31
CA GLY A 158 8.57 -20.16 3.88
C GLY A 158 9.49 -20.95 2.95
N VAL A 159 8.95 -21.95 2.25
CA VAL A 159 9.71 -22.68 1.22
C VAL A 159 10.10 -21.76 0.06
N ALA A 160 9.21 -20.86 -0.39
CA ALA A 160 9.52 -19.92 -1.45
C ALA A 160 10.62 -18.92 -1.04
N TYR A 161 10.60 -18.42 0.21
CA TYR A 161 11.66 -17.54 0.73
C TYR A 161 13.00 -18.25 0.80
N GLN A 162 13.04 -19.47 1.33
CA GLN A 162 14.28 -20.25 1.47
C GLN A 162 14.96 -20.53 0.13
N ARG A 163 14.20 -20.67 -0.96
CA ARG A 163 14.75 -20.88 -2.31
C ARG A 163 15.53 -19.69 -2.86
N HIS A 164 15.23 -18.47 -2.39
CA HIS A 164 15.79 -17.24 -2.97
C HIS A 164 16.57 -16.37 -1.98
N VAL A 165 16.53 -16.68 -0.68
CA VAL A 165 17.16 -15.85 0.36
C VAL A 165 18.65 -15.62 0.13
N SER A 166 19.40 -16.62 -0.33
CA SER A 166 20.82 -16.46 -0.62
C SER A 166 21.09 -15.46 -1.74
N ASP A 167 20.30 -15.53 -2.81
CA ASP A 167 20.55 -14.79 -4.04
C ASP A 167 20.06 -13.35 -3.90
N TRP A 168 18.89 -13.16 -3.30
CA TRP A 168 18.29 -11.84 -3.11
C TRP A 168 18.94 -11.07 -1.96
N ALA A 169 19.37 -11.73 -0.88
CA ALA A 169 20.14 -11.06 0.17
C ALA A 169 21.52 -10.58 -0.34
N LYS A 170 22.22 -11.40 -1.14
CA LYS A 170 23.48 -10.99 -1.78
C LYS A 170 23.27 -9.79 -2.71
N ALA A 171 22.16 -9.76 -3.43
CA ALA A 171 21.80 -8.66 -4.32
C ALA A 171 21.15 -7.45 -3.60
N ARG A 172 20.94 -7.53 -2.27
CA ARG A 172 20.23 -6.52 -1.47
C ARG A 172 18.86 -6.16 -2.05
N LYS A 173 18.13 -7.19 -2.48
CA LYS A 173 16.79 -7.07 -3.05
C LYS A 173 15.78 -7.52 -2.00
N PRO A 174 14.81 -6.67 -1.64
CA PRO A 174 13.75 -7.09 -0.73
C PRO A 174 12.80 -8.05 -1.45
N PHE A 175 12.20 -8.94 -0.65
CA PHE A 175 11.13 -9.82 -1.05
C PHE A 175 9.83 -9.02 -1.18
N VAL A 176 9.11 -9.27 -2.28
CA VAL A 176 7.79 -8.73 -2.53
C VAL A 176 6.78 -9.86 -2.47
N THR A 177 5.93 -9.85 -1.45
CA THR A 177 4.90 -10.87 -1.23
C THR A 177 3.54 -10.27 -1.47
N THR A 178 2.81 -10.79 -2.44
CA THR A 178 1.44 -10.35 -2.73
C THR A 178 0.45 -11.36 -2.17
N LEU A 179 -0.53 -10.91 -1.40
CA LEU A 179 -1.61 -11.72 -0.84
C LEU A 179 -2.96 -11.18 -1.33
N LEU A 180 -3.86 -12.06 -1.73
CA LEU A 180 -5.24 -11.72 -2.05
C LEU A 180 -6.17 -12.24 -0.95
N GLY A 181 -6.86 -11.31 -0.30
CA GLY A 181 -7.97 -11.53 0.60
C GLY A 181 -9.30 -11.34 -0.12
N ARG A 182 -10.20 -12.33 0.01
CA ARG A 182 -11.59 -12.22 -0.47
C ARG A 182 -12.53 -12.85 0.54
N ARG A 183 -13.70 -12.25 0.74
CA ARG A 183 -14.75 -12.76 1.64
C ARG A 183 -14.22 -13.15 3.03
N GLY A 184 -13.34 -12.32 3.61
CA GLY A 184 -12.78 -12.58 4.93
C GLY A 184 -11.72 -13.69 5.02
N LYS A 185 -11.22 -14.21 3.90
CA LYS A 185 -10.19 -15.26 3.85
C LYS A 185 -9.07 -14.91 2.88
N TRP A 186 -7.86 -15.38 3.16
CA TRP A 186 -6.76 -15.39 2.20
C TRP A 186 -7.01 -16.49 1.16
N VAL A 187 -6.99 -16.15 -0.13
CA VAL A 187 -7.34 -17.08 -1.22
C VAL A 187 -6.20 -17.36 -2.18
N ALA A 188 -5.22 -16.46 -2.30
CA ALA A 188 -4.09 -16.66 -3.19
C ALA A 188 -2.88 -15.83 -2.74
N TRP A 189 -1.68 -16.22 -3.19
CA TRP A 189 -0.41 -15.54 -2.88
C TRP A 189 0.59 -15.64 -4.02
N ASN A 190 1.60 -14.76 -4.02
CA ASN A 190 2.76 -14.81 -4.89
C ASN A 190 3.99 -14.17 -4.19
N VAL A 191 5.20 -14.61 -4.53
CA VAL A 191 6.46 -14.02 -4.06
C VAL A 191 7.33 -13.70 -5.27
N SER A 192 7.89 -12.50 -5.32
CA SER A 192 8.79 -12.04 -6.38
C SER A 192 9.89 -11.13 -5.84
N SER A 193 10.91 -10.86 -6.66
CA SER A 193 11.92 -9.83 -6.37
C SER A 193 11.39 -8.45 -6.78
N THR A 194 12.05 -7.37 -6.34
CA THR A 194 11.75 -5.99 -6.79
C THR A 194 11.96 -5.73 -8.27
N ASP A 195 12.80 -6.52 -8.94
CA ASP A 195 13.14 -6.35 -10.35
C ASP A 195 12.13 -7.06 -11.25
N ASP A 196 11.40 -8.01 -10.68
CA ASP A 196 10.37 -8.76 -11.38
C ASP A 196 9.10 -7.94 -11.47
N ARG A 197 8.34 -8.14 -12.55
CA ARG A 197 6.97 -7.62 -12.61
C ARG A 197 6.13 -8.27 -11.52
N ILE A 198 5.54 -7.47 -10.63
CA ILE A 198 4.53 -7.98 -9.68
C ILE A 198 3.44 -8.68 -10.47
N ARG A 199 3.26 -9.97 -10.19
CA ARG A 199 2.11 -10.74 -10.63
C ARG A 199 1.10 -10.74 -9.50
N LEU A 200 -0.04 -10.10 -9.73
CA LEU A 200 -1.14 -10.18 -8.79
C LEU A 200 -1.69 -11.61 -8.79
N PRO A 201 -1.88 -12.21 -7.62
CA PRO A 201 -2.42 -13.55 -7.54
C PRO A 201 -3.89 -13.49 -7.98
N VAL A 202 -4.20 -14.22 -9.05
CA VAL A 202 -5.59 -14.42 -9.48
C VAL A 202 -6.14 -15.54 -8.61
N ALA A 203 -7.24 -15.29 -7.90
CA ALA A 203 -7.96 -16.39 -7.28
C ALA A 203 -8.39 -17.32 -8.41
N GLU A 204 -7.89 -18.56 -8.40
CA GLU A 204 -8.45 -19.58 -9.29
C GLU A 204 -9.96 -19.52 -9.12
N PRO A 205 -10.75 -19.41 -10.21
CA PRO A 205 -12.19 -19.45 -10.10
C PRO A 205 -12.46 -20.71 -9.30
N SER A 206 -13.00 -20.54 -8.09
CA SER A 206 -13.44 -21.67 -7.30
C SER A 206 -14.36 -22.39 -8.26
N ILE A 207 -13.86 -23.50 -8.81
CA ILE A 207 -14.64 -24.37 -9.66
C ILE A 207 -15.67 -24.81 -8.65
N VAL A 208 -16.77 -24.05 -8.60
CA VAL A 208 -17.97 -24.44 -7.90
C VAL A 208 -18.18 -25.76 -8.55
N ALA A 209 -17.80 -26.83 -7.84
CA ALA A 209 -17.96 -28.18 -8.31
C ALA A 209 -19.41 -28.16 -8.73
N THR A 210 -19.64 -28.12 -10.06
CA THR A 210 -20.97 -28.12 -10.62
C THR A 210 -21.50 -29.39 -10.02
N ALA A 211 -22.31 -29.23 -8.96
CA ALA A 211 -22.66 -30.33 -8.10
C ALA A 211 -23.15 -31.37 -9.08
N ALA A 212 -22.42 -32.49 -9.18
CA ALA A 212 -22.68 -33.48 -10.21
C ALA A 212 -24.20 -33.65 -10.21
N PRO A 213 -24.88 -33.42 -11.35
CA PRO A 213 -26.34 -33.31 -11.37
C PRO A 213 -26.88 -34.45 -10.53
N PRO A 214 -27.77 -34.16 -9.55
CA PRO A 214 -28.23 -35.16 -8.57
C PRO A 214 -28.45 -36.47 -9.31
N PRO A 215 -27.82 -37.58 -8.89
CA PRO A 215 -27.91 -38.83 -9.62
C PRO A 215 -29.37 -39.06 -9.95
N ALA A 216 -29.67 -39.15 -11.26
CA ALA A 216 -31.03 -39.27 -11.74
C ALA A 216 -31.72 -40.36 -10.91
N PRO A 217 -32.98 -40.16 -10.46
CA PRO A 217 -33.70 -41.16 -9.68
C PRO A 217 -33.52 -42.51 -10.34
N ALA A 218 -32.89 -43.43 -9.62
CA ALA A 218 -32.62 -44.77 -10.14
C ALA A 218 -33.95 -45.32 -10.67
N GLN A 219 -34.03 -45.54 -11.98
CA GLN A 219 -35.16 -46.26 -12.53
C GLN A 219 -35.23 -47.61 -11.80
N PRO A 220 -36.42 -48.02 -11.31
CA PRO A 220 -36.57 -49.30 -10.64
C PRO A 220 -36.09 -50.40 -11.59
N VAL A 221 -34.96 -51.00 -11.26
CA VAL A 221 -34.40 -52.12 -12.00
C VAL A 221 -35.40 -53.27 -11.89
N PRO A 222 -35.94 -53.79 -13.01
CA PRO A 222 -36.77 -54.98 -12.97
C PRO A 222 -36.00 -56.12 -12.31
N ALA A 223 -36.63 -56.77 -11.33
CA ALA A 223 -36.07 -57.92 -10.62
C ALA A 223 -35.67 -59.02 -11.61
N ALA A 224 -34.38 -59.11 -11.92
CA ALA A 224 -33.82 -60.23 -12.65
C ALA A 224 -33.39 -61.32 -11.66
N ASN A 225 -33.78 -62.54 -12.00
CA ASN A 225 -33.70 -63.78 -11.23
C ASN A 225 -32.33 -64.05 -10.56
N PRO A 226 -32.34 -64.79 -9.42
CA PRO A 226 -31.13 -65.23 -8.75
C PRO A 226 -30.36 -66.21 -9.63
N THR A 227 -29.10 -65.90 -9.93
CA THR A 227 -28.15 -66.85 -10.53
C THR A 227 -27.18 -67.33 -9.45
N PRO A 228 -26.81 -68.63 -9.40
CA PRO A 228 -26.07 -69.20 -8.29
C PRO A 228 -24.60 -68.77 -8.24
N SER A 229 -24.09 -68.71 -7.01
CA SER A 229 -22.69 -68.57 -6.62
C SER A 229 -21.71 -69.41 -7.44
N ALA A 230 -20.67 -68.75 -7.95
CA ALA A 230 -19.37 -69.37 -8.20
C ALA A 230 -18.35 -68.75 -7.25
N ALA A 231 -18.00 -69.50 -6.21
CA ALA A 231 -16.93 -69.19 -5.30
C ALA A 231 -15.60 -69.16 -6.06
N THR A 232 -14.83 -68.09 -5.91
CA THR A 232 -13.39 -68.11 -6.18
C THR A 232 -12.69 -67.53 -4.95
N ASN A 233 -12.20 -68.45 -4.13
CA ASN A 233 -11.24 -68.22 -3.07
C ASN A 233 -10.05 -67.46 -3.62
N ARG A 234 -9.83 -66.23 -3.15
CA ARG A 234 -8.53 -65.56 -3.29
C ARG A 234 -7.91 -65.33 -1.91
N PRO A 235 -6.68 -65.81 -1.66
CA PRO A 235 -6.04 -65.70 -0.36
C PRO A 235 -5.82 -64.26 0.08
N ARG A 236 -6.16 -64.02 1.34
CA ARG A 236 -5.93 -62.80 2.11
C ARG A 236 -4.45 -62.75 2.53
N PRO A 237 -3.66 -61.75 2.11
CA PRO A 237 -2.39 -61.48 2.77
C PRO A 237 -2.69 -60.88 4.15
N GLN A 238 -2.35 -61.63 5.19
CA GLN A 238 -2.34 -61.17 6.57
C GLN A 238 -1.14 -60.23 6.79
N PRO A 239 -1.23 -59.26 7.72
CA PRO A 239 -0.22 -58.22 7.88
C PRO A 239 1.04 -58.77 8.55
N GLU A 240 2.20 -58.46 7.97
CA GLU A 240 3.48 -58.58 8.66
C GLU A 240 3.51 -57.59 9.84
N SER A 241 3.30 -58.17 11.02
CA SER A 241 3.53 -57.54 12.31
C SER A 241 5.04 -57.37 12.49
N VAL A 242 5.58 -56.23 12.09
CA VAL A 242 6.95 -55.85 12.41
C VAL A 242 6.96 -55.38 13.87
N ALA A 243 7.62 -56.18 14.70
CA ALA A 243 7.85 -55.93 16.11
C ALA A 243 8.54 -54.58 16.36
N PRO A 244 8.17 -53.83 17.42
CA PRO A 244 8.92 -52.67 17.85
C PRO A 244 10.26 -53.10 18.47
N PRO A 245 11.37 -52.38 18.20
CA PRO A 245 12.64 -52.66 18.85
C PRO A 245 12.56 -52.44 20.38
N PRO A 246 13.39 -53.17 21.16
CA PRO A 246 13.36 -53.12 22.61
C PRO A 246 13.68 -51.73 23.14
N ARG A 247 12.80 -51.27 24.04
CA ARG A 247 12.94 -50.06 24.85
C ARG A 247 14.13 -50.27 25.78
N ALA A 248 15.28 -49.70 25.43
CA ALA A 248 16.44 -49.66 26.30
C ALA A 248 16.09 -48.85 27.56
N LEU A 249 16.18 -49.53 28.70
CA LEU A 249 16.12 -48.94 30.03
C LEU A 249 17.35 -48.04 30.25
N ALA A 250 17.05 -46.81 30.65
CA ALA A 250 17.79 -45.96 31.57
C ALA A 250 19.33 -46.08 31.65
N THR A 251 20.00 -45.01 31.21
CA THR A 251 21.15 -44.46 31.95
C THR A 251 20.82 -43.02 32.37
N PRO A 252 20.81 -42.70 33.67
CA PRO A 252 20.59 -41.34 34.15
C PRO A 252 21.80 -40.44 33.81
N PRO A 253 21.58 -39.16 33.44
CA PRO A 253 22.67 -38.21 33.30
C PRO A 253 23.28 -37.89 34.68
N PRO A 254 24.62 -37.67 34.76
CA PRO A 254 25.31 -37.33 36.00
C PRO A 254 24.81 -36.01 36.60
N ALA A 255 24.69 -36.00 37.93
CA ALA A 255 24.37 -34.84 38.74
C ALA A 255 25.33 -33.67 38.47
N ALA A 256 24.83 -32.64 37.79
CA ALA A 256 25.46 -31.32 37.76
C ALA A 256 24.83 -30.44 38.85
N LYS A 257 25.59 -30.30 39.94
CA LYS A 257 25.72 -29.16 40.86
C LYS A 257 24.49 -28.25 41.09
N PRO A 258 23.93 -28.18 42.32
CA PRO A 258 22.91 -27.20 42.66
C PRO A 258 23.48 -25.78 42.61
N GLU A 259 22.91 -24.95 41.73
CA GLU A 259 23.07 -23.50 41.74
C GLU A 259 22.00 -22.91 42.70
N PRO A 260 22.36 -21.93 43.53
CA PRO A 260 21.58 -21.58 44.72
C PRO A 260 20.24 -20.91 44.39
N THR A 261 19.23 -21.39 45.12
CA THR A 261 17.92 -20.79 45.34
C THR A 261 18.00 -19.28 45.62
N PRO A 262 17.30 -18.41 44.87
CA PRO A 262 16.90 -17.12 45.40
C PRO A 262 15.72 -17.33 46.36
N THR A 263 16.00 -17.14 47.64
CA THR A 263 15.06 -17.00 48.74
C THR A 263 13.89 -16.07 48.38
N PRO A 264 12.62 -16.48 48.54
CA PRO A 264 11.51 -15.55 48.61
C PRO A 264 11.51 -14.90 50.00
N ALA A 265 12.17 -13.74 50.11
CA ALA A 265 11.99 -12.86 51.26
C ALA A 265 10.62 -12.17 51.14
N ASN A 266 9.62 -12.81 51.73
CA ASN A 266 8.37 -12.19 52.09
C ASN A 266 8.64 -11.19 53.23
N VAL A 267 8.82 -9.92 52.89
CA VAL A 267 8.83 -8.80 53.84
C VAL A 267 7.66 -7.88 53.47
N PRO A 268 6.68 -7.66 54.36
CA PRO A 268 5.66 -6.64 54.16
C PRO A 268 6.31 -5.25 54.24
N ALA A 269 6.33 -4.52 53.12
CA ALA A 269 6.65 -3.10 53.11
C ALA A 269 5.37 -2.27 53.31
N PRO A 270 5.46 -1.13 54.03
CA PRO A 270 4.31 -0.44 54.62
C PRO A 270 3.44 0.30 53.61
N GLU A 271 2.18 0.50 54.00
CA GLU A 271 1.17 1.34 53.33
C GLU A 271 1.74 2.65 52.76
N PRO A 272 1.47 2.97 51.48
CA PRO A 272 1.65 4.33 51.00
C PRO A 272 0.59 5.23 51.63
N LYS A 273 1.06 6.19 52.44
CA LYS A 273 0.27 7.36 52.85
C LYS A 273 -0.40 8.02 51.64
N PRO A 274 -1.64 8.52 51.76
CA PRO A 274 -2.31 9.29 50.73
C PRO A 274 -1.47 10.52 50.36
N SER A 275 -0.91 10.53 49.14
CA SER A 275 -0.24 11.72 48.62
C SER A 275 -1.31 12.76 48.30
N ALA A 276 -1.23 13.87 49.02
CA ALA A 276 -2.07 15.04 48.86
C ALA A 276 -2.06 15.55 47.41
N GLN A 277 -3.26 15.83 46.94
CA GLN A 277 -3.58 16.58 45.74
C GLN A 277 -2.78 17.89 45.68
N PRO A 278 -2.06 18.19 44.57
CA PRO A 278 -1.42 19.48 44.40
C PRO A 278 -2.48 20.59 44.40
N ALA A 279 -2.38 21.48 45.39
CA ALA A 279 -3.19 22.68 45.48
C ALA A 279 -2.95 23.58 44.26
N LYS A 280 -4.07 24.07 43.73
CA LYS A 280 -4.19 25.11 42.71
C LYS A 280 -3.33 26.32 43.10
N PRO A 281 -2.36 26.79 42.28
CA PRO A 281 -1.63 28.01 42.59
C PRO A 281 -2.59 29.21 42.63
N ALA A 282 -2.64 29.86 43.79
CA ALA A 282 -3.35 31.12 43.98
C ALA A 282 -2.66 32.21 43.14
N VAL A 283 -3.48 33.00 42.44
CA VAL A 283 -3.07 34.19 41.70
C VAL A 283 -2.76 35.30 42.71
N PRO A 284 -1.53 35.83 42.80
CA PRO A 284 -1.27 37.06 43.54
C PRO A 284 -1.76 38.29 42.76
N PRO A 285 -2.18 39.36 43.45
CA PRO A 285 -2.65 40.60 42.83
C PRO A 285 -1.51 41.35 42.12
N PRO A 286 -1.82 42.22 41.14
CA PRO A 286 -0.81 42.97 40.40
C PRO A 286 -0.23 44.08 41.27
N THR A 287 1.05 43.98 41.63
CA THR A 287 1.81 45.11 42.16
C THR A 287 2.44 45.87 41.00
N GLU A 288 1.83 47.02 40.74
CA GLU A 288 2.40 48.18 40.07
C GLU A 288 3.73 48.57 40.74
N ASN A 289 4.83 48.59 39.99
CA ASN A 289 6.01 49.41 40.32
C ASN A 289 6.97 49.58 39.13
N ALA A 290 7.55 50.77 39.13
CA ALA A 290 8.24 51.52 38.08
C ALA A 290 9.53 50.88 37.50
N PRO A 291 9.98 51.36 36.33
CA PRO A 291 11.16 50.83 35.63
C PRO A 291 12.47 51.36 36.24
N ALA A 292 13.28 50.46 36.79
CA ALA A 292 14.68 50.72 37.14
C ALA A 292 15.63 50.09 36.10
N ALA A 293 16.69 50.82 35.80
CA ALA A 293 17.62 50.67 34.68
C ALA A 293 18.23 49.27 34.51
N ARG A 294 18.29 48.80 33.25
CA ARG A 294 19.14 47.68 32.84
C ARG A 294 20.55 48.17 32.51
N PRO A 295 21.60 47.44 32.97
CA PRO A 295 22.97 47.66 32.52
C PRO A 295 23.17 47.23 31.06
N THR A 296 23.91 48.07 30.34
CA THR A 296 24.38 47.90 28.97
C THR A 296 25.35 46.73 28.86
N SER A 297 24.99 45.70 28.10
CA SER A 297 25.95 44.75 27.54
C SER A 297 26.41 45.24 26.17
N PRO A 298 27.70 45.10 25.81
CA PRO A 298 28.24 45.64 24.56
C PRO A 298 27.70 44.88 23.35
N VAL A 299 27.20 45.66 22.39
CA VAL A 299 26.73 45.22 21.07
C VAL A 299 27.93 44.77 20.24
N PRO A 300 27.92 43.55 19.66
CA PRO A 300 28.87 43.17 18.63
C PRO A 300 28.65 44.02 17.37
N LYS A 301 29.73 44.66 16.92
CA LYS A 301 29.85 45.43 15.69
C LYS A 301 29.31 44.63 14.48
N PRO A 302 28.37 45.18 13.69
CA PRO A 302 27.93 44.54 12.45
C PRO A 302 29.09 44.48 11.46
N ALA A 303 29.48 43.27 11.05
CA ALA A 303 30.33 43.07 9.89
C ALA A 303 29.56 43.47 8.63
N SER A 304 30.20 44.27 7.78
CA SER A 304 29.68 44.80 6.53
C SER A 304 29.17 43.70 5.60
N PRO A 305 28.15 43.97 4.76
CA PRO A 305 27.72 43.05 3.72
C PRO A 305 28.83 42.89 2.66
N PRO A 306 29.01 41.68 2.09
CA PRO A 306 29.95 41.48 1.00
C PRO A 306 29.50 42.26 -0.24
N VAL A 307 30.45 42.99 -0.82
CA VAL A 307 30.34 43.68 -2.10
C VAL A 307 29.99 42.64 -3.17
N GLN A 308 28.86 42.86 -3.83
CA GLN A 308 28.41 42.09 -4.98
C GLN A 308 29.31 42.44 -6.16
N ALA A 309 30.28 41.57 -6.46
CA ALA A 309 31.11 41.68 -7.65
C ALA A 309 30.26 41.47 -8.91
N ALA A 310 30.46 42.34 -9.90
CA ALA A 310 29.81 42.30 -11.20
C ALA A 310 30.07 40.95 -11.92
N PRO A 311 29.13 40.48 -12.77
CA PRO A 311 29.35 39.28 -13.57
C PRO A 311 30.47 39.52 -14.58
N ALA A 312 31.56 38.76 -14.44
CA ALA A 312 32.61 38.69 -15.44
C ALA A 312 32.10 37.97 -16.69
N THR A 313 32.37 38.58 -17.84
CA THR A 313 32.14 38.07 -19.19
C THR A 313 32.78 36.69 -19.37
N PRO A 314 32.09 35.71 -20.00
CA PRO A 314 32.68 34.41 -20.30
C PRO A 314 33.81 34.56 -21.33
N PRO A 315 34.97 33.88 -21.15
CA PRO A 315 36.02 33.85 -22.15
C PRO A 315 35.62 33.01 -23.36
N PRO A 316 36.19 33.30 -24.56
CA PRO A 316 35.90 32.54 -25.78
C PRO A 316 36.39 31.09 -25.70
N PRO A 317 35.75 30.15 -26.41
CA PRO A 317 36.13 28.75 -26.42
C PRO A 317 37.53 28.59 -27.05
N ARG A 318 38.45 28.01 -26.27
CA ARG A 318 39.79 27.64 -26.74
C ARG A 318 39.68 26.36 -27.56
N ALA A 319 40.07 26.45 -28.82
CA ALA A 319 40.23 25.32 -29.71
C ALA A 319 41.41 24.43 -29.27
N THR A 320 41.22 23.11 -29.46
CA THR A 320 42.21 22.06 -29.74
C THR A 320 43.34 21.76 -28.74
N ALA A 321 43.39 20.50 -28.28
CA ALA A 321 44.61 19.70 -28.32
C ALA A 321 44.27 18.20 -28.33
N SER A 322 44.73 17.52 -29.38
CA SER A 322 44.65 16.07 -29.59
C SER A 322 45.40 15.30 -28.49
N PRO A 323 44.95 14.08 -28.11
CA PRO A 323 45.72 13.21 -27.23
C PRO A 323 46.91 12.57 -27.99
N PRO A 324 48.07 12.36 -27.31
CA PRO A 324 49.26 11.71 -27.86
C PRO A 324 49.11 10.18 -28.01
N PRO A 325 50.00 9.54 -28.80
CA PRO A 325 49.85 8.15 -29.22
C PRO A 325 50.28 7.12 -28.17
N VAL A 326 49.64 5.97 -28.33
CA VAL A 326 49.88 4.63 -27.76
C VAL A 326 51.35 4.31 -27.48
N VAL A 327 51.61 3.80 -26.27
CA VAL A 327 52.81 3.01 -25.93
C VAL A 327 52.37 1.56 -25.74
N GLN A 328 52.82 0.70 -26.66
CA GLN A 328 52.73 -0.76 -26.59
C GLN A 328 53.73 -1.30 -25.55
N PRO A 329 53.33 -2.27 -24.71
CA PRO A 329 54.27 -3.14 -24.03
C PRO A 329 54.63 -4.35 -24.91
N VAL A 330 55.94 -4.53 -25.03
CA VAL A 330 56.68 -5.56 -25.76
C VAL A 330 56.46 -6.96 -25.17
N ALA A 331 56.33 -7.95 -26.06
CA ALA A 331 56.30 -9.39 -25.78
C ALA A 331 57.67 -9.93 -25.30
N PRO A 332 57.70 -11.12 -24.68
CA PRO A 332 58.60 -12.16 -25.22
C PRO A 332 58.04 -13.61 -25.28
N ALA A 333 58.33 -14.25 -26.42
CA ALA A 333 58.68 -15.67 -26.72
C ALA A 333 57.70 -16.83 -26.33
N GLU A 334 57.08 -17.54 -27.29
CA GLU A 334 57.47 -18.85 -27.91
C GLU A 334 57.36 -20.04 -26.94
N GLN A 335 56.50 -21.08 -27.08
CA GLN A 335 56.29 -22.13 -28.11
C GLN A 335 55.17 -23.11 -27.57
N PRO A 336 54.71 -24.20 -28.25
CA PRO A 336 54.31 -24.39 -29.65
C PRO A 336 52.87 -24.99 -29.81
N GLU A 337 52.41 -24.96 -31.05
CA GLU A 337 51.35 -25.75 -31.73
C GLU A 337 50.65 -26.91 -30.98
N THR A 338 49.31 -26.89 -31.03
CA THR A 338 48.51 -28.04 -31.48
C THR A 338 47.14 -27.58 -32.01
N LYS A 339 46.89 -27.84 -33.30
CA LYS A 339 45.59 -27.68 -34.00
C LYS A 339 44.52 -28.61 -33.38
N PRO A 340 43.23 -28.25 -33.51
CA PRO A 340 42.39 -28.91 -34.53
C PRO A 340 41.50 -27.93 -35.34
N PRO A 341 40.90 -28.39 -36.45
CA PRO A 341 40.28 -27.54 -37.46
C PRO A 341 38.80 -27.20 -37.18
N THR A 342 38.41 -26.02 -37.68
CA THR A 342 37.20 -25.74 -38.49
C THR A 342 35.81 -26.11 -37.93
N THR A 343 34.95 -25.10 -37.75
CA THR A 343 33.80 -24.77 -38.64
C THR A 343 32.95 -23.69 -37.97
N VAL A 344 32.96 -22.46 -38.50
CA VAL A 344 31.97 -21.43 -38.14
C VAL A 344 30.93 -21.39 -39.27
N PRO A 345 29.63 -21.60 -39.00
CA PRO A 345 28.59 -21.49 -40.02
C PRO A 345 28.39 -20.02 -40.40
N GLN A 346 28.53 -19.76 -41.70
CA GLN A 346 28.17 -18.51 -42.36
C GLN A 346 26.65 -18.28 -42.26
N PRO A 347 26.16 -17.08 -41.86
CA PRO A 347 24.73 -16.77 -41.85
C PRO A 347 24.17 -16.71 -43.27
N ALA A 348 23.06 -17.40 -43.50
CA ALA A 348 22.34 -17.41 -44.77
C ALA A 348 21.75 -16.02 -45.10
N PRO A 349 21.67 -15.66 -46.40
CA PRO A 349 21.04 -14.43 -46.85
C PRO A 349 19.51 -14.41 -46.62
N PRO A 350 18.91 -13.22 -46.47
CA PRO A 350 17.49 -13.06 -46.16
C PRO A 350 16.60 -13.56 -47.31
N THR A 351 15.67 -14.45 -46.97
CA THR A 351 14.63 -14.96 -47.87
C THR A 351 13.62 -13.87 -48.19
N ALA A 352 13.28 -13.76 -49.47
CA ALA A 352 12.29 -12.86 -50.05
C ALA A 352 10.86 -13.07 -49.45
N PRO A 353 9.99 -12.05 -49.52
CA PRO A 353 8.63 -12.13 -48.98
C PRO A 353 7.74 -13.10 -49.76
N VAL A 354 7.06 -13.97 -49.01
CA VAL A 354 6.03 -14.90 -49.52
C VAL A 354 4.76 -14.09 -49.89
N PRO A 355 4.16 -14.32 -51.07
CA PRO A 355 2.94 -13.63 -51.49
C PRO A 355 1.70 -14.18 -50.76
N ALA A 356 0.76 -13.27 -50.46
CA ALA A 356 -0.50 -13.56 -49.81
C ALA A 356 -1.43 -14.44 -50.68
N PRO A 357 -2.24 -15.33 -50.08
CA PRO A 357 -3.24 -16.11 -50.82
C PRO A 357 -4.46 -15.26 -51.25
N PRO A 358 -5.18 -15.68 -52.31
CA PRO A 358 -6.24 -14.89 -52.94
C PRO A 358 -7.53 -14.87 -52.11
N LEU A 359 -8.20 -13.71 -52.13
CA LEU A 359 -9.58 -13.52 -51.70
C LEU A 359 -10.53 -14.33 -52.60
N GLU A 360 -11.11 -15.40 -52.08
CA GLU A 360 -12.29 -16.02 -52.68
C GLU A 360 -13.53 -15.20 -52.35
N ALA A 361 -14.19 -14.76 -53.42
CA ALA A 361 -15.48 -14.11 -53.42
C ALA A 361 -16.60 -15.18 -53.52
N VAL A 362 -17.43 -15.27 -52.49
CA VAL A 362 -18.69 -16.05 -52.42
C VAL A 362 -19.55 -15.32 -51.39
N ASP A 363 -20.82 -15.00 -51.51
CA ASP A 363 -21.82 -15.01 -52.58
C ASP A 363 -22.96 -14.11 -52.04
N ARG A 364 -23.59 -13.31 -52.89
CA ARG A 364 -24.73 -12.47 -52.54
C ARG A 364 -26.01 -13.26 -52.82
N GLY A 365 -26.79 -13.54 -51.79
CA GLY A 365 -28.23 -13.68 -51.98
C GLY A 365 -28.97 -14.55 -50.98
N ARG A 366 -29.64 -13.91 -50.02
CA ARG A 366 -31.06 -14.19 -49.75
C ARG A 366 -31.70 -13.16 -48.81
N PRO A 367 -32.90 -12.64 -49.15
CA PRO A 367 -33.73 -11.83 -48.26
C PRO A 367 -34.71 -12.72 -47.50
N VAL A 368 -34.79 -12.62 -46.17
CA VAL A 368 -35.86 -13.26 -45.37
C VAL A 368 -36.25 -12.36 -44.20
N THR A 369 -37.29 -11.56 -44.45
CA THR A 369 -38.48 -11.27 -43.61
C THR A 369 -38.38 -11.25 -42.07
N HIS A 370 -38.73 -10.11 -41.47
CA HIS A 370 -39.34 -9.95 -40.13
C HIS A 370 -40.59 -10.85 -39.96
N PRO A 371 -40.99 -11.33 -38.76
CA PRO A 371 -41.70 -10.53 -37.71
C PRO A 371 -41.55 -11.11 -36.26
N PRO A 372 -42.42 -10.78 -35.27
CA PRO A 372 -42.76 -9.49 -34.69
C PRO A 372 -42.43 -9.39 -33.17
N ALA A 373 -42.65 -8.19 -32.64
CA ALA A 373 -42.64 -7.85 -31.22
C ALA A 373 -43.40 -8.84 -30.32
N THR A 374 -42.80 -9.21 -29.20
CA THR A 374 -43.50 -9.77 -28.04
C THR A 374 -43.29 -8.85 -26.84
N THR A 375 -44.33 -8.08 -26.55
CA THR A 375 -44.58 -7.43 -25.27
C THR A 375 -44.69 -8.49 -24.19
N ALA A 376 -43.72 -8.54 -23.27
CA ALA A 376 -43.85 -9.25 -22.01
C ALA A 376 -43.79 -8.24 -20.87
N ARG A 377 -44.99 -7.78 -20.49
CA ARG A 377 -45.30 -7.04 -19.28
C ARG A 377 -45.19 -8.02 -18.10
N GLY A 378 -44.02 -8.07 -17.46
CA GLY A 378 -43.78 -8.82 -16.23
C GLY A 378 -43.77 -7.87 -15.04
N ALA A 379 -44.65 -8.13 -14.08
CA ALA A 379 -44.93 -7.30 -12.92
C ALA A 379 -43.68 -6.94 -12.10
N GLU A 380 -43.51 -5.64 -11.87
CA GLU A 380 -42.61 -5.08 -10.87
C GLU A 380 -43.08 -5.49 -9.46
N THR A 381 -42.46 -6.49 -8.87
CA THR A 381 -42.38 -6.56 -7.41
C THR A 381 -41.27 -5.63 -6.97
N GLY A 382 -41.64 -4.38 -6.71
CA GLY A 382 -40.77 -3.39 -6.09
C GLY A 382 -40.29 -3.87 -4.73
N VAL A 383 -39.06 -4.37 -4.67
CA VAL A 383 -38.34 -4.55 -3.40
C VAL A 383 -37.98 -3.15 -2.93
N VAL A 384 -38.80 -2.60 -2.04
CA VAL A 384 -38.46 -1.41 -1.24
C VAL A 384 -37.26 -1.79 -0.39
N VAL A 385 -36.06 -1.49 -0.89
CA VAL A 385 -34.82 -1.60 -0.12
C VAL A 385 -34.90 -0.54 0.97
N SER A 386 -35.24 -0.97 2.18
CA SER A 386 -35.15 -0.11 3.37
C SER A 386 -33.71 0.39 3.50
N PRO A 387 -33.47 1.70 3.63
CA PRO A 387 -32.13 2.22 3.85
C PRO A 387 -31.58 1.69 5.19
N PRO A 388 -30.27 1.42 5.29
CA PRO A 388 -29.66 0.95 6.52
C PRO A 388 -29.91 1.96 7.64
N ALA A 389 -30.43 1.49 8.78
CA ALA A 389 -30.88 2.28 9.94
C ALA A 389 -29.83 3.23 10.57
N ASN A 390 -28.61 3.28 10.02
CA ASN A 390 -27.50 4.11 10.49
C ASN A 390 -27.27 5.37 9.64
N GLN A 391 -27.93 5.51 8.48
CA GLN A 391 -27.72 6.64 7.56
C GLN A 391 -28.23 7.98 8.14
N SER A 392 -29.27 7.95 8.97
CA SER A 392 -29.80 9.14 9.66
C SER A 392 -28.78 9.74 10.63
N ARG A 393 -27.97 8.91 11.30
CA ARG A 393 -26.95 9.38 12.24
C ARG A 393 -25.79 10.07 11.51
N VAL A 394 -25.35 9.54 10.37
CA VAL A 394 -24.26 10.14 9.58
C VAL A 394 -24.69 11.50 9.01
N LEU A 395 -25.92 11.62 8.50
CA LEU A 395 -26.46 12.90 8.02
C LEU A 395 -26.62 13.93 9.16
N PHE A 396 -27.01 13.48 10.37
CA PHE A 396 -27.10 14.36 11.53
C PHE A 396 -25.74 14.94 11.95
N PHE A 397 -24.69 14.12 11.99
CA PHE A 397 -23.34 14.61 12.33
C PHE A 397 -22.75 15.51 11.23
N LEU A 398 -23.02 15.24 9.96
CA LEU A 398 -22.61 16.11 8.85
C LEU A 398 -23.27 17.50 8.95
N GLY A 399 -24.56 17.54 9.33
CA GLY A 399 -25.30 18.78 9.58
C GLY A 399 -24.71 19.61 10.72
N ILE A 400 -24.38 18.98 11.85
CA ILE A 400 -23.74 19.67 12.99
C ILE A 400 -22.38 20.26 12.58
N GLY A 401 -21.57 19.50 11.82
CA GLY A 401 -20.27 19.97 11.33
C GLY A 401 -20.38 21.25 10.51
N LEU A 402 -21.35 21.34 9.60
CA LEU A 402 -21.60 22.53 8.79
C LEU A 402 -22.02 23.75 9.62
N VAL A 403 -22.85 23.55 10.66
CA VAL A 403 -23.29 24.63 11.55
C VAL A 403 -22.11 25.17 12.38
N VAL A 404 -21.23 24.32 12.88
CA VAL A 404 -20.03 24.73 13.63
C VAL A 404 -19.07 25.54 12.75
N VAL A 405 -18.86 25.12 11.50
CA VAL A 405 -18.04 25.87 10.54
C VAL A 405 -18.66 27.24 10.22
N ALA A 406 -19.98 27.29 10.01
CA ALA A 406 -20.69 28.55 9.75
C ALA A 406 -20.59 29.52 10.94
N LEU A 407 -20.76 29.03 12.17
CA LEU A 407 -20.61 29.82 13.40
C LEU A 407 -19.16 30.30 13.60
N GLY A 408 -18.17 29.45 13.31
CA GLY A 408 -16.75 29.81 13.36
C GLY A 408 -16.41 30.94 12.39
N LEU A 409 -16.88 30.85 11.14
CA LEU A 409 -16.69 31.90 10.13
C LEU A 409 -17.43 33.19 10.51
N PHE A 410 -18.62 33.09 11.10
CA PHE A 410 -19.38 34.24 11.59
C PHE A 410 -18.65 34.95 12.75
N GLY A 411 -18.13 34.18 13.71
CA GLY A 411 -17.31 34.69 14.81
C GLY A 411 -16.02 35.35 14.34
N LEU A 412 -15.34 34.76 13.34
CA LEU A 412 -14.14 35.34 12.73
C LEU A 412 -14.45 36.69 12.05
N ARG A 413 -15.59 36.79 11.35
CA ARG A 413 -16.05 38.06 10.76
C ARG A 413 -16.37 39.11 11.82
N PHE A 414 -17.00 38.71 12.93
CA PHE A 414 -17.29 39.63 14.04
C PHE A 414 -16.03 40.11 14.75
N ARG A 415 -15.04 39.23 14.94
CA ARG A 415 -13.72 39.61 15.47
C ARG A 415 -13.00 40.61 14.56
N ARG A 416 -13.03 40.39 13.24
CA ARG A 416 -12.44 41.34 12.27
C ARG A 416 -13.12 42.72 12.29
N ARG A 417 -14.41 42.79 12.61
CA ARG A 417 -15.12 44.08 12.73
C ARG A 417 -14.82 44.85 14.01
N ARG A 418 -14.39 44.18 15.09
CA ARG A 418 -14.11 44.83 16.38
C ARG A 418 -12.68 45.37 16.49
N VAL A 419 -11.75 44.93 15.65
CA VAL A 419 -10.41 45.53 15.56
C VAL A 419 -10.50 46.77 14.67
N ARG A 420 -10.93 47.90 15.25
CA ARG A 420 -10.66 49.21 14.64
C ARG A 420 -9.15 49.43 14.75
N PRO A 421 -8.43 49.73 13.66
CA PRO A 421 -7.01 50.06 13.75
C PRO A 421 -6.86 51.31 14.61
N SER A 422 -6.36 51.13 15.83
CA SER A 422 -5.86 52.25 16.62
C SER A 422 -4.74 52.90 15.82
N ALA A 423 -4.90 54.17 15.48
CA ALA A 423 -3.91 54.95 14.74
C ALA A 423 -2.54 54.76 15.40
N THR A 424 -1.63 54.12 14.67
CA THR A 424 -0.26 53.89 15.11
C THR A 424 0.43 55.22 15.37
N PHE A 425 1.15 55.31 16.50
CA PHE A 425 1.82 56.50 17.02
C PHE A 425 2.70 57.28 16.01
N ILE A 426 3.11 56.64 14.91
CA ILE A 426 3.93 57.25 13.86
C ILE A 426 3.21 58.42 13.17
N THR A 427 1.88 58.40 13.06
CA THR A 427 1.14 59.49 12.39
C THR A 427 0.90 60.71 13.31
N ARG A 428 0.98 60.56 14.64
CA ARG A 428 0.82 61.68 15.58
C ARG A 428 2.04 62.61 15.64
N SER A 429 3.22 62.13 15.23
CA SER A 429 4.46 62.91 15.26
C SER A 429 4.60 63.94 14.12
N ILE A 430 3.82 63.83 13.05
CA ILE A 430 3.90 64.76 11.91
C ILE A 430 2.98 65.97 12.11
N ASP A 431 1.89 65.83 12.86
CA ASP A 431 0.90 66.90 13.04
C ASP A 431 1.25 67.89 14.16
N SER A 432 2.12 67.52 15.10
CA SER A 432 2.55 68.40 16.21
C SER A 432 3.65 69.40 15.83
N ARG A 433 4.11 69.43 14.57
CA ARG A 433 5.15 70.37 14.09
C ARG A 433 4.60 71.61 13.37
N LYS A 434 3.27 71.79 13.32
CA LYS A 434 2.60 72.91 12.64
C LYS A 434 1.82 73.84 13.59
N ARG A 435 2.12 73.83 14.88
CA ARG A 435 1.62 74.84 15.82
C ARG A 435 2.77 75.58 16.48
#